data_AF-A0A4R8RSI9-F1
#
_entry.id   AF-A0A4R8RSI9-F1
#
_cell.length_a   1.000
_cell.length_b   1.000
_cell.length_c   1.000
_cell.angle_alpha   90.00
_cell.angle_beta   90.00
_cell.angle_gamma   90.00
#
_symmetry.space_group_name_H-M   'P 1'
#
loop_
_entity.id
_entity.type
_entity.pdbx_description
1 polymer ?
#
loop_
_entity_poly.entity_id
_entity_poly.type
_entity_poly.pdbx_seq_one_letter_code
_entity_poly.pdbx_strand_id
1 'polypeptide(L)'
;MTRLGPLTSQALGRSPFDDVVEGEGDADPRAPVQQYDGRGRPINPETKRMNRDMVRSHNEVMQVIGVAESDNSPSAAEVDSVRRYFNYEDAVGTRLLRFGRALEIAGVWGINGMRLRILIYRRYADISFFELLQGESSQRSLSGSLLAGLPTFLGGHLFKMSTYYFYPYPRENRWVNAGLSYIRVHLQLYVLLQRLDIIPSSKWFPPLSFFIPGSPSSPIEAPPLPADLSAASLARYAGSWCINAVPFVSFVIWGHVWTEVTGYLWQEFYGRLPNTVHHRKPPPVLPTPAPVSEFDEDSAPDPEFEAHNIALEIIPSEPAAVTADHRPQQTRRQSSRQRMQEEVVELLEAVAVSTTPDEAPPDTAEAAAAEDAPAEAVRRPSVFSVRGDEYGSDEEEDGGVSTTLISFDVEATEATDAPPGGLWSAELRPSSGPDGSAHLSAQYLDTMLTRLPACLASDIFTVISGYVLVAPYEALSLRLVARSYRRRMGLPVFDIHDVGIFSGITLKGLTNFLGLEFLHLVVAGELWALVTGLSQWFHLTEEEWKLFNELDEEDRRAEERQQQEEQREQAQAREREREQN
;
A
#
# COMPACT_ATOMS: atom_id res chain seq x y z
N MET A 1 -14.66 67.19 49.27
CA MET A 1 -15.70 66.14 49.30
C MET A 1 -15.28 65.02 50.24
N THR A 2 -16.14 64.60 51.15
CA THR A 2 -15.88 63.62 52.22
C THR A 2 -15.85 62.17 51.68
N ARG A 3 -14.86 61.36 52.10
CA ARG A 3 -14.56 59.98 51.64
C ARG A 3 -15.65 58.90 51.89
N LEU A 4 -16.86 59.28 52.30
CA LEU A 4 -17.96 58.36 52.63
C LEU A 4 -19.12 58.39 51.63
N GLY A 5 -19.09 59.26 50.63
CA GLY A 5 -20.13 59.33 49.58
C GLY A 5 -20.38 58.01 48.84
N PRO A 6 -19.34 57.28 48.37
CA PRO A 6 -19.52 56.09 47.54
C PRO A 6 -20.15 54.89 48.27
N LEU A 7 -19.91 54.76 49.59
CA LEU A 7 -20.47 53.66 50.39
C LEU A 7 -21.95 53.88 50.70
N THR A 8 -22.38 55.14 50.75
CA THR A 8 -23.78 55.49 51.04
C THR A 8 -24.66 55.29 49.80
N SER A 9 -24.13 55.49 48.58
CA SER A 9 -24.85 55.24 47.33
C SER A 9 -25.01 53.74 47.02
N GLN A 10 -24.00 52.92 47.32
CA GLN A 10 -24.08 51.46 47.21
C GLN A 10 -25.10 50.85 48.19
N ALA A 11 -25.17 51.36 49.43
CA ALA A 11 -26.12 50.89 50.44
C ALA A 11 -27.60 51.20 50.10
N LEU A 12 -27.84 52.18 49.21
CA LEU A 12 -29.18 52.57 48.73
C LEU A 12 -29.57 51.89 47.41
N GLY A 13 -28.77 50.94 46.92
CA GLY A 13 -29.08 50.16 45.70
C GLY A 13 -28.95 50.95 44.40
N ARG A 14 -28.23 52.08 44.38
CA ARG A 14 -27.97 52.86 43.17
C ARG A 14 -26.69 52.40 42.47
N SER A 15 -26.80 52.16 41.16
CA SER A 15 -25.69 51.81 40.27
C SER A 15 -24.63 52.93 40.25
N PRO A 16 -23.32 52.62 40.13
CA PRO A 16 -22.25 53.61 39.95
C PRO A 16 -22.36 54.52 38.70
N PHE A 17 -23.40 54.35 37.89
CA PHE A 17 -23.64 55.07 36.63
C PHE A 17 -24.95 55.88 36.61
N ASP A 18 -25.47 56.29 37.78
CA ASP A 18 -26.56 57.26 37.87
C ASP A 18 -26.02 58.69 37.55
N ASP A 19 -26.75 59.44 36.72
CA ASP A 19 -26.40 60.67 35.99
C ASP A 19 -25.05 61.35 36.31
N VAL A 20 -24.16 61.36 35.31
CA VAL A 20 -22.93 62.15 35.30
C VAL A 20 -23.30 63.64 35.37
N VAL A 21 -23.22 64.20 36.58
CA VAL A 21 -23.07 65.65 36.73
C VAL A 21 -21.74 66.01 36.06
N GLU A 22 -21.78 66.81 34.99
CA GLU A 22 -20.58 67.40 34.39
C GLU A 22 -19.83 68.14 35.49
N GLY A 23 -18.76 67.53 35.99
CA GLY A 23 -17.88 68.18 36.94
C GLY A 23 -17.15 69.31 36.23
N GLU A 24 -17.46 70.56 36.57
CA GLU A 24 -16.59 71.72 36.32
C GLU A 24 -15.28 71.52 37.12
N GLY A 25 -14.37 70.74 36.56
CA GLY A 25 -13.01 70.57 37.07
C GLY A 25 -12.06 70.55 35.89
N ASP A 26 -10.99 71.35 35.96
CA ASP A 26 -9.96 71.43 34.93
C ASP A 26 -9.44 70.04 34.56
N ALA A 27 -9.46 69.72 33.26
CA ALA A 27 -9.03 68.43 32.72
C ALA A 27 -7.58 68.14 33.14
N ASP A 28 -7.34 67.00 33.80
CA ASP A 28 -6.00 66.58 34.19
C ASP A 28 -5.17 66.32 32.92
N PRO A 29 -4.11 67.11 32.65
CA PRO A 29 -3.33 67.00 31.40
C PRO A 29 -2.51 65.70 31.31
N ARG A 30 -2.53 64.86 32.35
CA ARG A 30 -1.88 63.54 32.35
C ARG A 30 -2.84 62.38 32.09
N ALA A 31 -4.15 62.62 32.07
CA ALA A 31 -5.12 61.58 31.78
C ALA A 31 -5.15 61.26 30.27
N PRO A 32 -5.14 59.98 29.87
CA PRO A 32 -5.24 59.61 28.47
C PRO A 32 -6.56 60.10 27.88
N VAL A 33 -6.51 60.64 26.66
CA VAL A 33 -7.69 61.18 25.96
C VAL A 33 -8.70 60.05 25.77
N GLN A 34 -9.89 60.20 26.36
CA GLN A 34 -10.98 59.24 26.25
C GLN A 34 -11.52 59.27 24.81
N GLN A 35 -11.36 58.17 24.08
CA GLN A 35 -11.88 58.02 22.72
C GLN A 35 -13.30 57.47 22.80
N TYR A 36 -14.15 57.81 21.83
CA TYR A 36 -15.52 57.33 21.74
C TYR A 36 -15.73 56.64 20.38
N ASP A 37 -16.61 55.63 20.34
CA ASP A 37 -17.03 54.99 19.09
C ASP A 37 -18.00 55.86 18.28
N GLY A 38 -18.37 55.41 17.09
CA GLY A 38 -19.36 56.10 16.23
C GLY A 38 -20.77 56.20 16.84
N ARG A 39 -21.02 55.55 17.98
CA ARG A 39 -22.27 55.60 18.76
C ARG A 39 -22.12 56.39 20.07
N GLY A 40 -20.98 57.06 20.29
CA GLY A 40 -20.71 57.88 21.47
C GLY A 40 -20.36 57.09 22.73
N ARG A 41 -20.00 55.80 22.64
CA ARG A 41 -19.57 54.99 23.78
C ARG A 41 -18.06 55.13 23.98
N PRO A 42 -17.56 55.32 25.21
CA PRO A 42 -16.14 55.44 25.45
C PRO A 42 -15.41 54.12 25.14
N ILE A 43 -14.41 54.15 24.27
CA ILE A 43 -13.54 53.02 23.92
C ILE A 43 -12.10 53.38 24.30
N ASN A 44 -11.42 52.45 24.97
CA ASN A 44 -9.96 52.51 25.12
C ASN A 44 -9.30 51.47 24.18
N PRO A 45 -8.61 51.90 23.11
CA PRO A 45 -7.98 50.99 22.17
C PRO A 45 -6.85 50.16 22.80
N GLU A 46 -6.15 50.71 23.81
CA GLU A 46 -5.09 49.97 24.52
C GLU A 46 -5.67 48.82 25.34
N THR A 47 -6.79 49.06 26.03
CA THR A 47 -7.50 48.00 26.77
C THR A 47 -7.99 46.91 25.82
N LYS A 48 -8.47 47.26 24.63
CA LYS A 48 -8.90 46.27 23.62
C LYS A 48 -7.74 45.42 23.11
N ARG A 49 -6.58 46.05 22.85
CA ARG A 49 -5.35 45.32 22.47
C ARG A 49 -4.88 44.40 23.58
N MET A 50 -4.80 44.91 24.82
CA MET A 50 -4.37 44.12 25.98
C MET A 50 -5.31 42.95 26.27
N ASN A 51 -6.62 43.13 26.11
CA ASN A 51 -7.60 42.04 26.25
C ASN A 51 -7.40 40.98 25.15
N ARG A 52 -7.21 41.39 23.89
CA ARG A 52 -6.91 40.46 22.79
C ARG A 52 -5.62 39.67 23.05
N ASP A 53 -4.56 40.33 23.51
CA ASP A 53 -3.28 39.68 23.80
C ASP A 53 -3.39 38.74 25.01
N MET A 54 -4.18 39.11 26.03
CA MET A 54 -4.48 38.26 27.18
C MET A 54 -5.23 37.00 26.74
N VAL A 55 -6.27 37.12 25.91
CA VAL A 55 -7.00 35.98 25.35
C VAL A 55 -6.09 35.09 24.50
N ARG A 56 -5.23 35.68 23.65
CA ARG A 56 -4.25 34.93 22.86
C ARG A 56 -3.29 34.14 23.75
N SER A 57 -2.69 34.80 24.74
CA SER A 57 -1.79 34.14 25.69
C SER A 57 -2.48 33.04 26.50
N HIS A 58 -3.77 33.23 26.83
CA HIS A 58 -4.56 32.22 27.51
C HIS A 58 -4.80 31.00 26.64
N ASN A 59 -5.15 31.19 25.36
CA ASN A 59 -5.30 30.10 24.40
C ASN A 59 -3.97 29.35 24.16
N GLU A 60 -2.86 30.08 24.05
CA GLU A 60 -1.51 29.50 23.93
C GLU A 60 -1.17 28.65 25.17
N VAL A 61 -1.48 29.15 26.37
CA VAL A 61 -1.28 28.41 27.62
C VAL A 61 -2.22 27.21 27.72
N MET A 62 -3.49 27.33 27.31
CA MET A 62 -4.43 26.19 27.27
C MET A 62 -3.96 25.11 26.29
N GLN A 63 -3.34 25.49 25.17
CA GLN A 63 -2.75 24.56 24.21
C GLN A 63 -1.50 23.88 24.78
N VAL A 64 -0.62 24.62 25.45
CA VAL A 64 0.60 24.06 26.09
C VAL A 64 0.27 23.17 27.28
N ILE A 65 -0.76 23.50 28.06
CA ILE A 65 -1.24 22.68 29.18
C ILE A 65 -2.03 21.45 28.66
N GLY A 66 -2.40 21.42 27.37
CA GLY A 66 -3.15 20.31 26.77
C GLY A 66 -4.63 20.28 27.18
N VAL A 67 -5.18 21.44 27.58
CA VAL A 67 -6.60 21.64 27.88
C VAL A 67 -7.36 22.01 26.61
N ALA A 68 -6.70 22.69 25.67
CA ALA A 68 -7.20 22.92 24.32
C ALA A 68 -6.40 22.05 23.34
N GLU A 69 -7.05 21.12 22.66
CA GLU A 69 -6.50 20.56 21.43
C GLU A 69 -6.38 21.71 20.43
N SER A 70 -5.25 21.83 19.74
CA SER A 70 -5.17 22.79 18.64
C SER A 70 -6.23 22.42 17.61
N ASP A 71 -7.06 23.38 17.18
CA ASP A 71 -8.01 23.26 16.06
C ASP A 71 -7.33 23.02 14.69
N ASN A 72 -6.13 22.43 14.69
CA ASN A 72 -5.47 21.86 13.53
C ASN A 72 -6.18 20.55 13.12
N SER A 73 -7.49 20.63 12.91
CA SER A 73 -8.13 19.66 12.04
C SER A 73 -7.38 19.71 10.70
N PRO A 74 -6.78 18.59 10.25
CA PRO A 74 -5.97 18.61 9.04
C PRO A 74 -6.84 19.14 7.91
N SER A 75 -6.31 20.12 7.17
CA SER A 75 -7.10 20.73 6.12
C SER A 75 -7.54 19.66 5.12
N ALA A 76 -8.68 19.84 4.45
CA ALA A 76 -9.15 18.89 3.46
C ALA A 76 -8.08 18.60 2.37
N ALA A 77 -7.25 19.61 2.05
CA ALA A 77 -6.11 19.48 1.15
C ALA A 77 -4.98 18.60 1.74
N GLU A 78 -4.67 18.74 3.02
CA GLU A 78 -3.68 17.89 3.70
C GLU A 78 -4.14 16.42 3.76
N VAL A 79 -5.41 16.17 4.13
CA VAL A 79 -5.97 14.82 4.16
C VAL A 79 -5.91 14.17 2.77
N ASP A 80 -6.24 14.92 1.73
CA ASP A 80 -6.15 14.44 0.35
C ASP A 80 -4.68 14.20 -0.08
N SER A 81 -3.74 15.06 0.33
CA SER A 81 -2.31 14.88 0.05
C SER A 81 -1.75 13.60 0.68
N VAL A 82 -2.11 13.29 1.92
CA VAL A 82 -1.73 12.06 2.65
C VAL A 82 -2.35 10.83 1.98
N ARG A 83 -3.61 10.95 1.53
CA ARG A 83 -4.28 9.87 0.80
C ARG A 83 -3.59 9.60 -0.55
N ARG A 84 -3.22 10.65 -1.29
CA ARG A 84 -2.50 10.52 -2.56
C ARG A 84 -1.12 9.88 -2.35
N TYR A 85 -0.41 10.29 -1.30
CA TYR A 85 0.85 9.67 -0.88
C TYR A 85 0.69 8.17 -0.63
N PHE A 86 -0.28 7.79 0.22
CA PHE A 86 -0.57 6.39 0.54
C PHE A 86 -0.88 5.57 -0.72
N ASN A 87 -1.74 6.11 -1.60
CA ASN A 87 -2.11 5.44 -2.85
C ASN A 87 -0.92 5.28 -3.80
N TYR A 88 -0.01 6.27 -3.84
CA TYR A 88 1.21 6.21 -4.63
C TYR A 88 2.10 5.06 -4.13
N GLU A 89 2.45 5.06 -2.84
CA GLU A 89 3.30 4.02 -2.26
C GLU A 89 2.69 2.62 -2.41
N ASP A 90 1.38 2.50 -2.21
CA ASP A 90 0.65 1.23 -2.35
C ASP A 90 0.68 0.71 -3.79
N ALA A 91 0.50 1.61 -4.77
CA ALA A 91 0.55 1.28 -6.18
C ALA A 91 1.95 0.88 -6.63
N VAL A 92 2.99 1.60 -6.19
CA VAL A 92 4.39 1.27 -6.49
C VAL A 92 4.77 -0.05 -5.83
N GLY A 93 4.46 -0.22 -4.53
CA GLY A 93 4.71 -1.46 -3.80
C GLY A 93 4.02 -2.66 -4.45
N THR A 94 2.77 -2.52 -4.90
CA THR A 94 2.05 -3.59 -5.61
C THR A 94 2.72 -3.95 -6.94
N ARG A 95 3.22 -2.97 -7.69
CA ARG A 95 3.93 -3.21 -8.96
C ARG A 95 5.27 -3.92 -8.72
N LEU A 96 6.05 -3.44 -7.74
CA LEU A 96 7.32 -4.06 -7.36
C LEU A 96 7.13 -5.46 -6.81
N LEU A 97 6.07 -5.73 -6.03
CA LEU A 97 5.76 -7.07 -5.55
C LEU A 97 5.47 -8.04 -6.71
N ARG A 98 4.68 -7.61 -7.70
CA ARG A 98 4.41 -8.42 -8.91
C ARG A 98 5.68 -8.67 -9.72
N PHE A 99 6.49 -7.62 -9.88
CA PHE A 99 7.78 -7.72 -10.56
C PHE A 99 8.74 -8.66 -9.84
N GLY A 100 8.89 -8.53 -8.52
CA GLY A 100 9.74 -9.38 -7.69
C GLY A 100 9.33 -10.84 -7.76
N ARG A 101 8.04 -11.15 -7.67
CA ARG A 101 7.52 -12.52 -7.86
C ARG A 101 7.78 -13.07 -9.25
N ALA A 102 7.64 -12.23 -10.30
CA ALA A 102 7.95 -12.65 -11.66
C ALA A 102 9.45 -12.94 -11.83
N LEU A 103 10.31 -12.11 -11.24
CA LEU A 103 11.75 -12.25 -11.26
C LEU A 103 12.21 -13.49 -10.49
N GLU A 104 11.61 -13.77 -9.32
CA GLU A 104 11.84 -15.00 -8.54
C GLU A 104 11.49 -16.25 -9.37
N ILE A 105 10.29 -16.28 -9.97
CA ILE A 105 9.87 -17.39 -10.85
C ILE A 105 10.86 -17.58 -12.00
N ALA A 106 11.34 -16.49 -12.62
CA ALA A 106 12.28 -16.55 -13.73
C ALA A 106 13.67 -17.01 -13.28
N GLY A 107 14.21 -16.48 -12.19
CA GLY A 107 15.54 -16.79 -11.67
C GLY A 107 15.67 -18.23 -11.20
N VAL A 108 14.60 -18.80 -10.64
CA VAL A 108 14.60 -20.17 -10.11
C VAL A 108 14.09 -21.19 -11.14
N TRP A 109 13.59 -20.76 -12.30
CA TRP A 109 12.92 -21.65 -13.26
C TRP A 109 13.75 -22.89 -13.62
N GLY A 110 15.04 -22.69 -13.91
CA GLY A 110 15.97 -23.77 -14.25
C GLY A 110 16.34 -24.67 -13.08
N ILE A 111 16.49 -24.08 -11.88
CA ILE A 111 16.76 -24.80 -10.64
C ILE A 111 15.64 -25.80 -10.35
N ASN A 112 14.39 -25.38 -10.54
CA ASN A 112 13.22 -26.24 -10.36
C ASN A 112 13.25 -27.46 -11.32
N GLY A 113 13.66 -27.28 -12.58
CA GLY A 113 13.84 -28.40 -13.51
C GLY A 113 14.89 -29.42 -13.02
N MET A 114 16.02 -28.93 -12.51
CA MET A 114 17.08 -29.78 -11.94
C MET A 114 16.60 -30.50 -10.67
N ARG A 115 15.81 -29.84 -9.81
CA ARG A 115 15.22 -30.45 -8.60
C ARG A 115 14.36 -31.66 -8.96
N LEU A 116 13.45 -31.48 -9.91
CA LEU A 116 12.57 -32.55 -10.36
C LEU A 116 13.37 -33.75 -10.89
N ARG A 117 14.49 -33.52 -11.57
CA ARG A 117 15.38 -34.59 -12.06
C ARG A 117 16.10 -35.31 -10.94
N ILE A 118 16.59 -34.61 -9.92
CA ILE A 118 17.20 -35.21 -8.71
C ILE A 118 16.19 -36.12 -7.99
N LEU A 119 14.92 -35.70 -7.88
CA LEU A 119 13.89 -36.50 -7.20
C LEU A 119 13.50 -37.79 -7.97
N ILE A 120 13.72 -37.83 -9.28
CA ILE A 120 13.22 -38.91 -10.16
C ILE A 120 14.31 -39.85 -10.65
N TYR A 121 15.43 -39.33 -11.13
CA TYR A 121 16.44 -40.08 -11.86
C TYR A 121 17.60 -40.55 -10.96
N ARG A 122 17.88 -41.86 -10.99
CA ARG A 122 18.96 -42.51 -10.22
C ARG A 122 20.32 -41.87 -10.47
N ARG A 123 20.62 -41.55 -11.74
CA ARG A 123 21.90 -40.93 -12.15
C ARG A 123 22.18 -39.61 -11.42
N TYR A 124 21.16 -38.81 -11.13
CA TYR A 124 21.32 -37.52 -10.46
C TYR A 124 21.49 -37.65 -8.94
N ALA A 125 21.11 -38.79 -8.36
CA ALA A 125 21.33 -39.07 -6.93
C ALA A 125 22.72 -39.64 -6.64
N ASP A 126 23.39 -40.25 -7.63
CA ASP A 126 24.67 -40.95 -7.45
C ASP A 126 25.92 -40.08 -7.68
N ILE A 127 25.80 -39.06 -8.53
CA ILE A 127 26.86 -38.09 -8.90
C ILE A 127 26.97 -37.00 -7.82
N SER A 128 28.15 -36.44 -7.59
CA SER A 128 28.30 -35.31 -6.65
C SER A 128 27.65 -34.03 -7.18
N PHE A 129 27.27 -33.10 -6.29
CA PHE A 129 26.57 -31.87 -6.66
C PHE A 129 27.29 -31.03 -7.73
N PHE A 130 28.61 -30.83 -7.59
CA PHE A 130 29.39 -30.04 -8.54
C PHE A 130 29.56 -30.74 -9.89
N GLU A 131 29.79 -32.06 -9.88
CA GLU A 131 29.82 -32.86 -11.11
C GLU A 131 28.46 -32.88 -11.82
N LEU A 132 27.36 -32.81 -11.06
CA LEU A 132 26.00 -32.70 -11.60
C LEU A 132 25.81 -31.37 -12.31
N LEU A 133 26.20 -30.24 -11.69
CA LEU A 133 26.13 -28.92 -12.32
C LEU A 133 27.02 -28.83 -13.56
N GLN A 134 28.27 -29.30 -13.47
CA GLN A 134 29.21 -29.33 -14.59
C GLN A 134 28.71 -30.26 -15.71
N GLY A 135 28.16 -31.42 -15.34
CA GLY A 135 27.57 -32.39 -16.26
C GLY A 135 26.37 -31.82 -17.01
N GLU A 136 25.48 -31.11 -16.32
CA GLU A 136 24.33 -30.46 -16.96
C GLU A 136 24.79 -29.37 -17.94
N SER A 137 25.76 -28.54 -17.53
CA SER A 137 26.29 -27.46 -18.39
C SER A 137 27.03 -27.95 -19.63
N SER A 138 27.65 -29.13 -19.57
CA SER A 138 28.44 -29.69 -20.67
C SER A 138 27.62 -30.55 -21.63
N GLN A 139 26.58 -31.24 -21.14
CA GLN A 139 25.79 -32.16 -21.95
C GLN A 139 24.58 -31.50 -22.62
N ARG A 140 24.14 -30.33 -22.15
CA ARG A 140 22.89 -29.70 -22.60
C ARG A 140 23.09 -28.24 -22.93
N SER A 141 22.34 -27.78 -23.93
CA SER A 141 22.20 -26.35 -24.17
C SER A 141 21.58 -25.70 -22.94
N LEU A 142 22.25 -24.70 -22.36
CA LEU A 142 21.76 -23.96 -21.19
C LEU A 142 20.34 -23.44 -21.41
N SER A 143 20.02 -22.93 -22.60
CA SER A 143 18.67 -22.47 -22.92
C SER A 143 17.65 -23.61 -22.93
N GLY A 144 18.05 -24.79 -23.41
CA GLY A 144 17.19 -25.97 -23.43
C GLY A 144 16.83 -26.47 -22.04
N SER A 145 17.80 -26.49 -21.11
CA SER A 145 17.55 -26.88 -19.72
C SER A 145 16.86 -25.80 -18.91
N LEU A 146 17.25 -24.54 -19.09
CA LEU A 146 16.73 -23.41 -18.30
C LEU A 146 15.36 -22.92 -18.77
N LEU A 147 14.98 -23.11 -20.04
CA LEU A 147 13.68 -22.64 -20.57
C LEU A 147 12.68 -23.78 -20.83
N ALA A 148 13.03 -25.02 -20.46
CA ALA A 148 12.12 -26.16 -20.60
C ALA A 148 10.79 -25.89 -19.88
N GLY A 149 9.69 -25.97 -20.64
CA GLY A 149 8.33 -25.72 -20.14
C GLY A 149 7.97 -24.27 -19.88
N LEU A 150 8.88 -23.30 -20.05
CA LEU A 150 8.57 -21.89 -19.79
C LEU A 150 7.44 -21.36 -20.71
N PRO A 151 7.43 -21.63 -22.04
CA PRO A 151 6.34 -21.17 -22.91
C PRO A 151 4.96 -21.73 -22.50
N THR A 152 4.88 -23.03 -22.17
CA THR A 152 3.63 -23.65 -21.72
C THR A 152 3.17 -23.06 -20.39
N PHE A 153 4.10 -22.80 -19.47
CA PHE A 153 3.79 -22.17 -18.19
C PHE A 153 3.25 -20.76 -18.36
N LEU A 154 3.90 -19.93 -19.17
CA LEU A 154 3.43 -18.57 -19.48
C LEU A 154 2.05 -18.60 -20.14
N GLY A 155 1.83 -19.50 -21.10
CA GLY A 155 0.52 -19.69 -21.70
C GLY A 155 -0.55 -20.16 -20.70
N GLY A 156 -0.19 -21.03 -19.76
CA GLY A 156 -1.07 -21.43 -18.66
C GLY A 156 -1.38 -20.30 -17.68
N HIS A 157 -0.40 -19.42 -17.42
CA HIS A 157 -0.58 -18.23 -16.58
C HIS A 157 -1.48 -17.20 -17.27
N LEU A 158 -1.24 -16.93 -18.55
CA LEU A 158 -2.10 -16.08 -19.37
C LEU A 158 -3.52 -16.66 -19.43
N PHE A 159 -3.66 -17.97 -19.64
CA PHE A 159 -4.96 -18.63 -19.59
C PHE A 159 -5.67 -18.42 -18.25
N LYS A 160 -4.97 -18.56 -17.12
CA LYS A 160 -5.51 -18.26 -15.78
C LYS A 160 -5.98 -16.80 -15.69
N MET A 161 -5.16 -15.84 -16.13
CA MET A 161 -5.51 -14.41 -16.08
C MET A 161 -6.69 -14.07 -17.00
N SER A 162 -6.69 -14.57 -18.23
CA SER A 162 -7.80 -14.41 -19.16
C SER A 162 -9.10 -15.00 -18.60
N THR A 163 -9.05 -16.17 -17.97
CA THR A 163 -10.27 -16.73 -17.34
C THR A 163 -10.79 -15.87 -16.19
N TYR A 164 -9.93 -15.22 -15.42
CA TYR A 164 -10.37 -14.29 -14.39
C TYR A 164 -10.99 -13.01 -14.99
N TYR A 165 -10.40 -12.49 -16.07
CA TYR A 165 -10.85 -11.27 -16.73
C TYR A 165 -12.18 -11.46 -17.49
N PHE A 166 -12.29 -12.51 -18.30
CA PHE A 166 -13.48 -12.77 -19.13
C PHE A 166 -14.60 -13.49 -18.36
N TYR A 167 -14.27 -14.16 -17.26
CA TYR A 167 -15.23 -14.90 -16.46
C TYR A 167 -15.09 -14.51 -14.98
N PRO A 168 -15.45 -13.26 -14.60
CA PRO A 168 -15.28 -12.73 -13.24
C PRO A 168 -16.21 -13.36 -12.20
N TYR A 169 -17.26 -14.07 -12.65
CA TYR A 169 -18.15 -14.88 -11.82
C TYR A 169 -17.93 -16.39 -12.02
N PRO A 170 -16.70 -16.92 -11.83
CA PRO A 170 -16.47 -18.33 -12.04
C PRO A 170 -17.28 -19.19 -11.08
N ARG A 171 -17.72 -18.64 -9.95
CA ARG A 171 -18.31 -19.41 -8.85
C ARG A 171 -19.63 -20.11 -9.17
N GLU A 172 -20.41 -19.65 -10.14
CA GLU A 172 -21.75 -20.21 -10.36
C GLU A 172 -21.73 -21.55 -11.10
N ASN A 173 -20.86 -21.71 -12.12
CA ASN A 173 -20.84 -22.94 -12.91
C ASN A 173 -19.70 -23.90 -12.50
N ARG A 174 -20.04 -24.88 -11.66
CA ARG A 174 -19.11 -25.93 -11.18
C ARG A 174 -18.43 -26.69 -12.34
N TRP A 175 -19.12 -26.92 -13.46
CA TRP A 175 -18.59 -27.68 -14.59
C TRP A 175 -17.56 -26.89 -15.38
N VAL A 176 -17.80 -25.59 -15.60
CA VAL A 176 -16.83 -24.70 -16.24
C VAL A 176 -15.56 -24.61 -15.41
N ASN A 177 -15.68 -24.43 -14.08
CA ASN A 177 -14.52 -24.44 -13.20
C ASN A 177 -13.74 -25.75 -13.23
N ALA A 178 -14.45 -26.89 -13.23
CA ALA A 178 -13.83 -28.19 -13.33
C ALA A 178 -13.06 -28.35 -14.65
N GLY A 179 -13.66 -27.92 -15.77
CA GLY A 179 -13.01 -27.92 -17.09
C GLY A 179 -11.78 -27.01 -17.16
N LEU A 180 -11.87 -25.78 -16.64
CA LEU A 180 -10.76 -24.84 -16.57
C LEU A 180 -9.63 -25.36 -15.67
N SER A 181 -9.97 -25.96 -14.52
CA SER A 181 -9.00 -26.60 -13.62
C SER A 181 -8.31 -27.78 -14.30
N TYR A 182 -9.08 -28.63 -15.00
CA TYR A 182 -8.56 -29.76 -15.74
C TYR A 182 -7.53 -29.34 -16.80
N ILE A 183 -7.83 -28.29 -17.57
CA ILE A 183 -6.90 -27.71 -18.55
C ILE A 183 -5.62 -27.19 -17.86
N ARG A 184 -5.75 -26.46 -16.74
CA ARG A 184 -4.60 -25.92 -16.00
C ARG A 184 -3.69 -27.03 -15.47
N VAL A 185 -4.27 -28.08 -14.88
CA VAL A 185 -3.50 -29.23 -14.38
C VAL A 185 -2.77 -29.93 -15.52
N HIS A 186 -3.40 -30.10 -16.69
CA HIS A 186 -2.75 -30.69 -17.86
C HIS A 186 -1.58 -29.83 -18.37
N LEU A 187 -1.73 -28.50 -18.41
CA LEU A 187 -0.64 -27.60 -18.77
C LEU A 187 0.52 -27.70 -17.78
N GLN A 188 0.24 -27.75 -16.47
CA GLN A 188 1.27 -27.94 -15.44
C GLN A 188 1.97 -29.30 -15.58
N LEU A 189 1.22 -30.35 -15.84
CA LEU A 189 1.76 -31.68 -16.07
C LEU A 189 2.64 -31.73 -17.33
N TYR A 190 2.25 -31.00 -18.38
CA TYR A 190 3.06 -30.89 -19.59
C TYR A 190 4.39 -30.17 -19.33
N VAL A 191 4.37 -29.03 -18.62
CA VAL A 191 5.57 -28.32 -18.15
C VAL A 191 6.49 -29.27 -17.40
N LEU A 192 5.92 -30.09 -16.53
CA LEU A 192 6.66 -31.08 -15.76
C LEU A 192 7.35 -32.12 -16.64
N LEU A 193 6.61 -32.73 -17.57
CA LEU A 193 7.16 -33.72 -18.50
C LEU A 193 8.27 -33.12 -19.39
N GLN A 194 8.20 -31.83 -19.71
CA GLN A 194 9.27 -31.12 -20.42
C GLN A 194 10.50 -30.87 -19.54
N ARG A 195 10.31 -30.47 -18.28
CA ARG A 195 11.41 -30.30 -17.33
C ARG A 195 12.14 -31.62 -17.03
N LEU A 196 11.43 -32.73 -17.13
CA LEU A 196 12.01 -34.08 -17.03
C LEU A 196 12.64 -34.57 -18.34
N ASP A 197 12.57 -33.80 -19.42
CA ASP A 197 13.05 -34.19 -20.76
C ASP A 197 12.37 -35.47 -21.30
N ILE A 198 11.19 -35.82 -20.79
CA ILE A 198 10.36 -36.89 -21.34
C ILE A 198 9.67 -36.41 -22.61
N ILE A 199 9.24 -35.15 -22.61
CA ILE A 199 8.75 -34.42 -23.78
C ILE A 199 9.83 -33.41 -24.19
N PRO A 200 10.15 -33.27 -25.48
CA PRO A 200 11.15 -32.31 -25.92
C PRO A 200 10.71 -30.87 -25.61
N SER A 201 11.66 -30.03 -25.19
CA SER A 201 11.45 -28.60 -24.93
C SER A 201 11.12 -27.78 -26.19
N SER A 202 11.36 -28.34 -27.39
CA SER A 202 10.99 -27.72 -28.66
C SER A 202 9.48 -27.61 -28.90
N LYS A 203 8.66 -28.40 -28.18
CA LYS A 203 7.20 -28.35 -28.31
C LYS A 203 6.61 -27.40 -27.28
N TRP A 204 6.26 -26.18 -27.68
CA TRP A 204 5.83 -25.16 -26.72
C TRP A 204 4.49 -25.41 -26.05
N PHE A 205 3.61 -26.22 -26.66
CA PHE A 205 2.27 -26.50 -26.14
C PHE A 205 1.88 -27.96 -26.37
N PRO A 206 1.04 -28.53 -25.48
CA PRO A 206 0.47 -29.85 -25.70
C PRO A 206 -0.44 -29.89 -26.94
N PRO A 207 -0.47 -31.00 -27.69
CA PRO A 207 -1.49 -31.21 -28.71
C PRO A 207 -2.87 -31.32 -28.05
N LEU A 208 -3.95 -31.00 -28.78
CA LEU A 208 -5.33 -31.10 -28.26
C LEU A 208 -5.67 -32.51 -27.75
N SER A 209 -5.08 -33.54 -28.36
CA SER A 209 -5.21 -34.93 -27.89
C SER A 209 -4.72 -35.11 -26.46
N PHE A 210 -3.71 -34.36 -26.00
CA PHE A 210 -3.19 -34.44 -24.63
C PHE A 210 -4.28 -34.25 -23.56
N PHE A 211 -5.32 -33.47 -23.85
CA PHE A 211 -6.43 -33.20 -22.94
C PHE A 211 -7.54 -34.25 -22.99
N ILE A 212 -7.54 -35.16 -23.96
CA ILE A 212 -8.61 -36.17 -24.12
C ILE A 212 -8.16 -37.47 -23.44
N PRO A 213 -8.78 -37.90 -22.33
CA PRO A 213 -8.43 -39.15 -21.66
C PRO A 213 -8.45 -40.33 -22.63
N GLY A 214 -7.43 -41.18 -22.54
CA GLY A 214 -7.30 -42.35 -23.41
C GLY A 214 -6.67 -42.08 -24.78
N SER A 215 -6.56 -40.83 -25.22
CA SER A 215 -5.86 -40.51 -26.47
C SER A 215 -4.37 -40.88 -26.38
N PRO A 216 -3.67 -41.18 -27.49
CA PRO A 216 -2.26 -41.57 -27.49
C PRO A 216 -1.30 -40.62 -26.76
N SER A 217 -1.63 -39.32 -26.72
CA SER A 217 -0.78 -38.29 -26.10
C SER A 217 -1.17 -37.94 -24.67
N SER A 218 -2.36 -38.37 -24.21
CA SER A 218 -2.88 -38.05 -22.89
C SER A 218 -2.01 -38.60 -21.77
N PRO A 219 -1.97 -37.97 -20.59
CA PRO A 219 -1.38 -38.59 -19.41
C PRO A 219 -2.20 -39.77 -18.86
N ILE A 220 -3.49 -39.87 -19.23
CA ILE A 220 -4.40 -40.94 -18.79
C ILE A 220 -4.49 -41.98 -19.91
N GLU A 221 -4.02 -43.20 -19.62
CA GLU A 221 -3.99 -44.30 -20.60
C GLU A 221 -5.38 -44.95 -20.76
N ALA A 222 -5.77 -45.23 -22.00
CA ALA A 222 -6.98 -46.01 -22.27
C ALA A 222 -6.70 -47.47 -21.93
N PRO A 223 -7.49 -48.11 -21.07
CA PRO A 223 -7.40 -49.54 -20.89
C PRO A 223 -7.78 -50.27 -22.18
N PRO A 224 -7.29 -51.50 -22.39
CA PRO A 224 -7.69 -52.31 -23.54
C PRO A 224 -9.21 -52.51 -23.54
N LEU A 225 -9.82 -52.54 -24.73
CA LEU A 225 -11.25 -52.78 -24.87
C LEU A 225 -11.64 -54.11 -24.20
N PRO A 226 -12.79 -54.19 -23.52
CA PRO A 226 -13.23 -55.42 -22.89
C PRO A 226 -13.43 -56.50 -23.96
N ALA A 227 -13.01 -57.73 -23.67
CA ALA A 227 -13.13 -58.84 -24.62
C ALA A 227 -14.60 -59.20 -24.93
N ASP A 228 -15.49 -58.88 -24.00
CA ASP A 228 -16.91 -59.23 -24.00
C ASP A 228 -17.72 -58.17 -23.23
N LEU A 229 -19.03 -58.06 -23.51
CA LEU A 229 -19.93 -57.12 -22.84
C LEU A 229 -20.50 -57.67 -21.51
N SER A 230 -19.85 -58.66 -20.89
CA SER A 230 -20.29 -59.17 -19.60
C SER A 230 -20.10 -58.13 -18.50
N ALA A 231 -20.95 -58.17 -17.47
CA ALA A 231 -20.87 -57.25 -16.34
C ALA A 231 -19.50 -57.29 -15.64
N ALA A 232 -18.88 -58.48 -15.55
CA ALA A 232 -17.54 -58.64 -14.97
C ALA A 232 -16.44 -57.98 -15.84
N SER A 233 -16.54 -58.10 -17.16
CA SER A 233 -15.60 -57.48 -18.10
C SER A 233 -15.72 -55.95 -18.09
N LEU A 234 -16.95 -55.44 -18.08
CA LEU A 234 -17.23 -54.00 -17.93
C LEU A 234 -16.74 -53.45 -16.59
N ALA A 235 -16.92 -54.19 -15.49
CA ALA A 235 -16.40 -53.79 -14.18
C ALA A 235 -14.86 -53.76 -14.15
N ARG A 236 -14.19 -54.75 -14.76
CA ARG A 236 -12.71 -54.75 -14.90
C ARG A 236 -12.23 -53.61 -15.79
N TYR A 237 -12.94 -53.31 -16.86
CA TYR A 237 -12.64 -52.19 -17.75
C TYR A 237 -12.76 -50.85 -17.01
N ALA A 238 -13.84 -50.64 -16.26
CA ALA A 238 -14.01 -49.45 -15.41
C ALA A 238 -12.95 -49.37 -14.30
N GLY A 239 -12.61 -50.49 -13.65
CA GLY A 239 -11.53 -50.55 -12.67
C GLY A 239 -10.16 -50.21 -13.28
N SER A 240 -9.92 -50.64 -14.52
CA SER A 240 -8.69 -50.32 -15.25
C SER A 240 -8.59 -48.83 -15.58
N TRP A 241 -9.70 -48.17 -15.92
CA TRP A 241 -9.74 -46.71 -16.04
C TRP A 241 -9.35 -46.01 -14.74
N CYS A 242 -9.88 -46.49 -13.60
CA CYS A 242 -9.54 -45.93 -12.29
C CYS A 242 -8.05 -46.08 -11.98
N ILE A 243 -7.47 -47.26 -12.25
CA ILE A 243 -6.04 -47.53 -12.06
C ILE A 243 -5.18 -46.65 -12.98
N ASN A 244 -5.55 -46.53 -14.26
CA ASN A 244 -4.82 -45.71 -15.22
C ASN A 244 -4.88 -44.20 -14.90
N ALA A 245 -5.91 -43.76 -14.17
CA ALA A 245 -6.02 -42.39 -13.70
C ALA A 245 -5.18 -42.10 -12.43
N VAL A 246 -4.69 -43.13 -11.71
CA VAL A 246 -3.95 -42.96 -10.44
C VAL A 246 -2.77 -42.00 -10.54
N PRO A 247 -1.88 -42.04 -11.56
CA PRO A 247 -0.76 -41.10 -11.66
C PRO A 247 -1.23 -39.65 -11.78
N PHE A 248 -2.28 -39.40 -12.56
CA PHE A 248 -2.86 -38.07 -12.73
C PHE A 248 -3.52 -37.58 -11.44
N VAL A 249 -4.32 -38.43 -10.79
CA VAL A 249 -4.98 -38.11 -9.51
C VAL A 249 -3.93 -37.86 -8.41
N SER A 250 -2.86 -38.66 -8.35
CA SER A 250 -1.76 -38.45 -7.41
C SER A 250 -1.09 -37.09 -7.60
N PHE A 251 -0.89 -36.67 -8.85
CA PHE A 251 -0.36 -35.34 -9.17
C PHE A 251 -1.31 -34.21 -8.73
N VAL A 252 -2.63 -34.37 -8.91
CA VAL A 252 -3.64 -33.40 -8.44
C VAL A 252 -3.63 -33.30 -6.91
N ILE A 253 -3.58 -34.44 -6.21
CA ILE A 253 -3.51 -34.46 -4.74
C ILE A 253 -2.22 -33.79 -4.27
N TRP A 254 -1.09 -34.03 -4.93
CA TRP A 254 0.16 -33.32 -4.63
C TRP A 254 0.03 -31.81 -4.77
N GLY A 255 -0.60 -31.33 -5.86
CA GLY A 255 -0.88 -29.91 -6.02
C GLY A 255 -1.73 -29.33 -4.89
N HIS A 256 -2.72 -30.09 -4.41
CA HIS A 256 -3.56 -29.65 -3.28
C HIS A 256 -2.79 -29.63 -1.95
N VAL A 257 -2.04 -30.69 -1.64
CA VAL A 257 -1.16 -30.74 -0.46
C VAL A 257 -0.16 -29.59 -0.47
N TRP A 258 0.44 -29.31 -1.63
CA TRP A 258 1.34 -28.17 -1.81
C TRP A 258 0.66 -26.84 -1.47
N THR A 259 -0.54 -26.58 -1.99
CA THR A 259 -1.28 -25.33 -1.72
C THR A 259 -1.65 -25.15 -0.25
N GLU A 260 -2.07 -26.22 0.43
CA GLU A 260 -2.43 -26.16 1.85
C GLU A 260 -1.19 -25.91 2.72
N VAL A 261 -0.10 -26.67 2.49
CA VAL A 261 1.14 -26.54 3.26
C VAL A 261 1.75 -25.16 3.06
N THR A 262 1.84 -24.67 1.82
CA THR A 262 2.41 -23.34 1.55
C THR A 262 1.52 -22.21 2.08
N GLY A 263 0.19 -22.36 2.06
CA GLY A 263 -0.72 -21.39 2.67
C GLY A 263 -0.49 -21.25 4.19
N TYR A 264 -0.33 -22.37 4.89
CA TYR A 264 -0.03 -22.39 6.32
C TYR A 264 1.36 -21.80 6.64
N LEU A 265 2.39 -22.25 5.92
CA LEU A 265 3.76 -21.76 6.11
C LEU A 265 3.88 -20.26 5.86
N TRP A 266 3.18 -19.74 4.85
CA TRP A 266 3.20 -18.31 4.54
C TRP A 266 2.64 -17.46 5.67
N GLN A 267 1.51 -17.88 6.25
CA GLN A 267 0.92 -17.18 7.41
C GLN A 267 1.88 -17.17 8.60
N GLU A 268 2.56 -18.29 8.86
CA GLU A 268 3.50 -18.41 9.96
C GLU A 268 4.77 -17.57 9.75
N PHE A 269 5.37 -17.60 8.56
CA PHE A 269 6.55 -16.81 8.25
C PHE A 269 6.23 -15.31 8.25
N TYR A 270 5.13 -14.92 7.62
CA TYR A 270 4.73 -13.51 7.56
C TYR A 270 4.40 -12.92 8.94
N GLY A 271 3.78 -13.71 9.82
CA GLY A 271 3.48 -13.29 11.19
C GLY A 271 4.69 -13.24 12.12
N ARG A 272 5.78 -13.94 11.80
CA ARG A 272 7.03 -13.93 12.59
C ARG A 272 8.06 -12.93 12.11
N LEU A 273 8.02 -12.55 10.83
CA LEU A 273 8.94 -11.57 10.28
C LEU A 273 8.57 -10.16 10.79
N PRO A 274 9.57 -9.28 11.05
CA PRO A 274 9.32 -7.88 11.35
C PRO A 274 8.45 -7.27 10.24
N ASN A 275 7.24 -6.86 10.60
CA ASN A 275 6.29 -6.26 9.67
C ASN A 275 5.62 -5.03 10.30
N THR A 276 5.22 -4.09 9.47
CA THR A 276 4.54 -2.84 9.88
C THR A 276 3.06 -3.06 10.24
N VAL A 277 2.52 -4.24 9.95
CA VAL A 277 1.09 -4.58 10.13
C VAL A 277 0.70 -4.57 11.61
N HIS A 278 1.60 -5.03 12.47
CA HIS A 278 1.36 -5.09 13.91
C HIS A 278 1.37 -3.70 14.58
N HIS A 279 1.78 -2.65 13.85
CA HIS A 279 1.88 -1.26 14.35
C HIS A 279 1.09 -0.27 13.48
N ARG A 280 0.04 -0.74 12.81
CA ARG A 280 -0.71 0.03 11.81
C ARG A 280 -1.51 1.18 12.43
N LYS A 281 -1.27 2.40 11.96
CA LYS A 281 -2.24 3.51 12.10
C LYS A 281 -3.40 3.28 11.11
N PRO A 282 -4.67 3.35 11.54
CA PRO A 282 -5.78 3.32 10.58
C PRO A 282 -5.60 4.46 9.57
N PRO A 283 -5.94 4.24 8.28
CA PRO A 283 -5.89 5.31 7.30
C PRO A 283 -6.73 6.50 7.78
N PRO A 284 -6.31 7.75 7.53
CA PRO A 284 -7.07 8.91 7.95
C PRO A 284 -8.49 8.80 7.38
N VAL A 285 -9.48 8.73 8.27
CA VAL A 285 -10.88 8.73 7.88
C VAL A 285 -11.18 10.13 7.39
N LEU A 286 -11.77 10.25 6.20
CA LEU A 286 -12.24 11.55 5.72
C LEU A 286 -13.17 12.15 6.77
N PRO A 287 -13.06 13.45 7.10
CA PRO A 287 -14.09 14.09 7.89
C PRO A 287 -15.40 13.83 7.17
N THR A 288 -16.33 13.14 7.86
CA THR A 288 -17.68 12.95 7.35
C THR A 288 -18.17 14.34 6.97
N PRO A 289 -18.60 14.58 5.71
CA PRO A 289 -19.13 15.88 5.35
C PRO A 289 -20.16 16.21 6.41
N ALA A 290 -19.99 17.36 7.08
CA ALA A 290 -20.91 17.80 8.13
C ALA A 290 -22.31 17.59 7.57
N PRO A 291 -23.23 16.94 8.33
CA PRO A 291 -24.56 16.68 7.84
C PRO A 291 -25.04 17.99 7.26
N VAL A 292 -25.27 17.98 5.94
CA VAL A 292 -25.83 19.15 5.26
C VAL A 292 -27.07 19.43 6.06
N SER A 293 -27.09 20.57 6.77
CA SER A 293 -28.28 21.01 7.47
C SER A 293 -29.37 20.95 6.42
N GLU A 294 -30.22 19.93 6.50
CA GLU A 294 -31.44 19.87 5.73
C GLU A 294 -32.11 21.19 6.06
N PHE A 295 -32.09 22.12 5.10
CA PHE A 295 -33.00 23.24 5.17
C PHE A 295 -34.37 22.59 5.28
N ASP A 296 -35.08 22.85 6.37
CA ASP A 296 -36.47 22.47 6.56
C ASP A 296 -37.26 22.98 5.35
N GLU A 297 -37.37 22.14 4.33
CA GLU A 297 -38.21 22.34 3.15
C GLU A 297 -39.65 21.93 3.49
N ASP A 298 -40.09 22.32 4.69
CA ASP A 298 -41.37 21.96 5.29
C ASP A 298 -42.32 23.14 5.14
N SER A 299 -42.62 23.51 3.89
CA SER A 299 -43.67 24.47 3.54
C SER A 299 -44.04 24.42 2.05
N ALA A 300 -44.45 23.25 1.55
CA ALA A 300 -45.27 23.18 0.34
C ALA A 300 -46.36 22.11 0.51
N PRO A 301 -47.65 22.45 0.36
CA PRO A 301 -48.73 21.48 0.46
C PRO A 301 -48.80 20.61 -0.80
N ASP A 302 -48.81 19.29 -0.59
CA ASP A 302 -49.05 18.26 -1.60
C ASP A 302 -50.34 18.53 -2.41
N PRO A 303 -50.29 18.46 -3.75
CA PRO A 303 -51.45 18.07 -4.52
C PRO A 303 -51.44 16.55 -4.71
N GLU A 304 -52.38 15.88 -4.04
CA GLU A 304 -52.91 14.57 -4.42
C GLU A 304 -53.19 14.54 -5.93
N PHE A 305 -52.70 13.56 -6.69
CA PHE A 305 -53.46 12.96 -7.79
C PHE A 305 -52.89 11.61 -8.27
N GLU A 306 -53.66 10.57 -7.93
CA GLU A 306 -53.99 9.33 -8.64
C GLU A 306 -52.96 8.65 -9.57
N ALA A 307 -52.56 7.45 -9.14
CA ALA A 307 -52.03 6.41 -9.98
C ALA A 307 -53.09 5.87 -10.97
N HIS A 308 -52.76 5.85 -12.26
CA HIS A 308 -53.40 4.97 -13.25
C HIS A 308 -52.34 4.24 -14.09
N ASN A 309 -52.41 2.92 -14.03
CA ASN A 309 -51.72 1.98 -14.91
C ASN A 309 -52.16 2.15 -16.37
N ILE A 310 -51.22 2.30 -17.31
CA ILE A 310 -51.39 1.83 -18.70
C ILE A 310 -50.07 1.25 -19.19
N ALA A 311 -50.17 0.02 -19.71
CA ALA A 311 -49.12 -0.74 -20.38
C ALA A 311 -49.06 -0.45 -21.89
N LEU A 312 -47.91 -0.79 -22.48
CA LEU A 312 -47.56 -0.89 -23.91
C LEU A 312 -47.43 0.42 -24.71
N GLU A 313 -46.23 0.70 -25.24
CA GLU A 313 -45.97 0.60 -26.68
C GLU A 313 -44.45 0.60 -26.99
N ILE A 314 -44.05 -0.33 -27.85
CA ILE A 314 -42.69 -0.57 -28.35
C ILE A 314 -42.54 0.21 -29.66
N ILE A 315 -41.56 1.11 -29.77
CA ILE A 315 -41.06 1.64 -31.06
C ILE A 315 -39.52 1.71 -31.03
N PRO A 316 -38.81 1.21 -32.06
CA PRO A 316 -37.36 1.07 -32.06
C PRO A 316 -36.66 2.37 -32.54
N SER A 317 -35.53 2.71 -31.91
CA SER A 317 -34.67 3.82 -32.33
C SER A 317 -33.43 3.31 -33.07
N GLU A 318 -33.25 3.83 -34.27
CA GLU A 318 -32.13 3.65 -35.20
C GLU A 318 -30.84 4.35 -34.67
N PRO A 319 -29.63 3.85 -34.95
CA PRO A 319 -28.40 4.41 -34.38
C PRO A 319 -27.85 5.58 -35.21
N ALA A 320 -27.74 6.76 -34.59
CA ALA A 320 -26.99 7.88 -35.14
C ALA A 320 -25.48 7.66 -34.95
N ALA A 321 -24.75 7.71 -36.07
CA ALA A 321 -23.30 7.70 -36.12
C ALA A 321 -22.73 8.94 -35.42
N VAL A 322 -21.92 8.72 -34.37
CA VAL A 322 -21.08 9.76 -33.76
C VAL A 322 -19.64 9.51 -34.18
N THR A 323 -19.16 10.46 -34.97
CA THR A 323 -17.80 10.59 -35.49
C THR A 323 -16.81 10.70 -34.33
N ALA A 324 -15.88 9.77 -34.27
CA ALA A 324 -14.76 9.79 -33.33
C ALA A 324 -13.65 10.70 -33.87
N ASP A 325 -13.46 11.85 -33.26
CA ASP A 325 -12.22 12.61 -33.37
C ASP A 325 -11.89 13.27 -32.03
N HIS A 326 -11.15 12.56 -31.17
CA HIS A 326 -10.48 13.09 -29.98
C HIS A 326 -9.34 12.13 -29.59
N ARG A 327 -8.22 12.19 -30.32
CA ARG A 327 -6.97 11.52 -29.88
C ARG A 327 -5.72 12.22 -30.44
N PRO A 328 -5.20 13.24 -29.72
CA PRO A 328 -3.74 13.31 -29.57
C PRO A 328 -3.20 13.70 -28.18
N GLN A 329 -4.03 13.99 -27.17
CA GLN A 329 -3.50 14.53 -25.89
C GLN A 329 -2.84 13.49 -24.97
N GLN A 330 -3.21 12.21 -25.07
CA GLN A 330 -2.73 11.18 -24.14
C GLN A 330 -1.27 10.76 -24.40
N THR A 331 -0.81 10.85 -25.65
CA THR A 331 0.57 10.52 -26.05
C THR A 331 1.55 11.63 -25.65
N ARG A 332 1.11 12.89 -25.56
CA ARG A 332 1.95 14.03 -25.16
C ARG A 332 2.31 14.00 -23.67
N ARG A 333 1.38 13.58 -22.80
CA ARG A 333 1.60 13.41 -21.35
C ARG A 333 2.53 12.24 -20.98
N GLN A 334 2.64 11.22 -21.83
CA GLN A 334 3.60 10.13 -21.61
C GLN A 334 5.01 10.51 -22.04
N SER A 335 5.14 11.31 -23.11
CA SER A 335 6.43 11.81 -23.60
C SER A 335 7.07 12.84 -22.65
N SER A 336 6.29 13.73 -22.03
CA SER A 336 6.82 14.67 -21.02
C SER A 336 7.30 13.96 -19.75
N ARG A 337 6.58 12.90 -19.33
CA ARG A 337 6.94 12.10 -18.14
C ARG A 337 8.19 11.24 -18.36
N GLN A 338 8.42 10.73 -19.57
CA GLN A 338 9.68 10.06 -19.93
C GLN A 338 10.85 11.04 -19.98
N ARG A 339 10.63 12.25 -20.49
CA ARG A 339 11.68 13.28 -20.59
C ARG A 339 12.16 13.76 -19.22
N MET A 340 11.24 13.97 -18.27
CA MET A 340 11.60 14.30 -16.88
C MET A 340 12.34 13.16 -16.17
N GLN A 341 12.00 11.90 -16.46
CA GLN A 341 12.72 10.76 -15.87
C GLN A 341 14.14 10.63 -16.42
N GLU A 342 14.36 10.94 -17.70
CA GLU A 342 15.70 10.98 -18.29
C GLU A 342 16.53 12.15 -17.73
N GLU A 343 15.93 13.32 -17.54
CA GLU A 343 16.59 14.52 -17.02
C GLU A 343 17.02 14.38 -15.55
N VAL A 344 16.21 13.69 -14.72
CA VAL A 344 16.56 13.36 -13.33
C VAL A 344 17.68 12.31 -13.26
N VAL A 345 17.71 11.34 -14.18
CA VAL A 345 18.79 10.35 -14.26
C VAL A 345 20.10 11.01 -14.69
N GLU A 346 20.07 11.92 -15.66
CA GLU A 346 21.24 12.68 -16.12
C GLU A 346 21.80 13.60 -15.03
N LEU A 347 20.93 14.22 -14.21
CA LEU A 347 21.32 15.01 -13.04
C LEU A 347 21.99 14.16 -11.94
N LEU A 348 21.51 12.93 -11.71
CA LEU A 348 22.10 12.01 -10.72
C LEU A 348 23.44 11.43 -11.19
N GLU A 349 23.61 11.21 -12.49
CA GLU A 349 24.87 10.75 -13.08
C GLU A 349 25.94 11.86 -13.06
N ALA A 350 25.54 13.13 -13.24
CA ALA A 350 26.42 14.29 -13.11
C ALA A 350 26.92 14.51 -11.66
N VAL A 351 26.10 14.16 -10.66
CA VAL A 351 26.48 14.25 -9.23
C VAL A 351 27.43 13.10 -8.83
N ALA A 352 27.27 11.91 -9.42
CA ALA A 352 28.11 10.75 -9.14
C ALA A 352 29.55 10.88 -9.67
N VAL A 353 29.79 11.73 -10.67
CA VAL A 353 31.13 11.91 -11.29
C VAL A 353 32.00 12.93 -10.53
N SER A 354 31.45 13.68 -9.55
CA SER A 354 32.19 14.71 -8.80
C SER A 354 32.77 14.26 -7.45
N THR A 355 32.86 12.95 -7.17
CA THR A 355 33.52 12.43 -5.96
C THR A 355 34.72 11.56 -6.33
N THR A 356 35.88 12.19 -6.49
CA THR A 356 37.18 11.50 -6.47
C THR A 356 37.71 11.50 -5.04
N PRO A 357 38.29 10.39 -4.54
CA PRO A 357 38.85 10.32 -3.20
C PRO A 357 40.33 10.70 -3.25
N ASP A 358 40.73 11.72 -2.48
CA ASP A 358 42.16 11.98 -2.25
C ASP A 358 42.48 12.20 -0.77
N GLU A 359 43.62 11.61 -0.42
CA GLU A 359 44.49 11.76 0.74
C GLU A 359 43.96 11.61 2.19
N ALA A 360 44.40 10.51 2.80
CA ALA A 360 44.52 10.32 4.24
C ALA A 360 45.67 11.16 4.83
N PRO A 361 45.56 11.68 6.08
CA PRO A 361 46.70 12.18 6.82
C PRO A 361 47.17 11.19 7.92
N PRO A 362 48.44 11.27 8.35
CA PRO A 362 49.06 10.30 9.23
C PRO A 362 48.94 10.63 10.72
N ASP A 363 49.14 9.59 11.53
CA ASP A 363 49.31 9.62 12.98
C ASP A 363 50.30 10.69 13.48
N THR A 364 49.94 11.39 14.55
CA THR A 364 50.89 11.82 15.59
C THR A 364 50.15 12.01 16.92
N ALA A 365 50.75 11.45 17.98
CA ALA A 365 50.34 11.57 19.36
C ALA A 365 51.05 12.75 20.03
N GLU A 366 50.36 13.53 20.87
CA GLU A 366 50.90 14.03 22.16
C GLU A 366 49.82 14.71 23.02
N ALA A 367 50.09 14.75 24.32
CA ALA A 367 49.17 15.01 25.43
C ALA A 367 49.16 16.47 25.94
N ALA A 368 48.06 16.89 26.60
CA ALA A 368 47.91 17.87 27.71
C ALA A 368 46.47 18.44 27.67
N ALA A 369 45.59 18.21 28.66
CA ALA A 369 45.43 18.87 29.96
C ALA A 369 44.63 20.20 29.94
N ALA A 370 43.48 20.18 30.65
CA ALA A 370 42.66 21.29 31.20
C ALA A 370 41.95 22.20 30.15
N GLU A 371 40.77 22.81 30.33
CA GLU A 371 40.00 23.29 31.50
C GLU A 371 38.49 23.32 31.20
N ASP A 372 37.71 23.42 32.28
CA ASP A 372 36.28 23.75 32.37
C ASP A 372 35.86 25.04 31.66
N ALA A 373 34.70 25.03 30.99
CA ALA A 373 33.81 26.20 30.85
C ALA A 373 32.37 25.78 30.44
N PRO A 374 31.33 26.53 30.86
CA PRO A 374 29.95 26.05 30.93
C PRO A 374 29.16 26.24 29.63
N ALA A 375 28.17 25.35 29.44
CA ALA A 375 27.20 25.40 28.36
C ALA A 375 26.31 26.64 28.45
N GLU A 376 26.48 27.56 27.50
CA GLU A 376 25.55 28.67 27.25
C GLU A 376 24.33 28.13 26.50
N ALA A 377 23.17 28.17 27.15
CA ALA A 377 21.89 27.79 26.55
C ALA A 377 21.50 28.81 25.48
N VAL A 378 21.72 28.45 24.22
CA VAL A 378 21.20 29.17 23.04
C VAL A 378 19.67 29.12 23.07
N ARG A 379 19.05 30.20 23.54
CA ARG A 379 17.61 30.46 23.36
C ARG A 379 17.36 30.69 21.86
N ARG A 380 16.74 29.72 21.20
CA ARG A 380 16.17 29.90 19.86
C ARG A 380 14.95 30.84 19.97
N PRO A 381 14.89 31.95 19.22
CA PRO A 381 13.65 32.69 19.03
C PRO A 381 12.69 31.85 18.17
N SER A 382 11.44 31.71 18.62
CA SER A 382 10.38 31.03 17.90
C SER A 382 10.02 31.77 16.61
N VAL A 383 10.18 31.09 15.47
CA VAL A 383 9.85 31.56 14.12
C VAL A 383 8.37 31.30 13.83
N PHE A 384 7.47 31.94 14.58
CA PHE A 384 6.02 31.92 14.33
C PHE A 384 5.41 33.30 14.61
N SER A 385 5.88 34.33 13.90
CA SER A 385 5.20 35.63 13.92
C SER A 385 5.52 36.47 12.68
N VAL A 386 5.37 35.90 11.48
CA VAL A 386 5.32 36.70 10.24
C VAL A 386 4.36 36.02 9.26
N ARG A 387 3.05 36.13 9.48
CA ARG A 387 2.09 36.03 8.38
C ARG A 387 1.06 37.14 8.57
N GLY A 388 1.03 38.04 7.60
CA GLY A 388 0.38 39.34 7.67
C GLY A 388 -1.12 39.25 7.85
N ASP A 389 -1.61 40.05 8.79
CA ASP A 389 -3.02 40.38 8.94
C ASP A 389 -3.42 41.36 7.83
N GLU A 390 -3.97 40.82 6.74
CA GLU A 390 -4.85 41.57 5.82
C GLU A 390 -6.23 40.94 5.90
N TYR A 391 -6.96 41.25 6.99
CA TYR A 391 -8.40 41.04 7.05
C TYR A 391 -9.08 42.39 6.92
N GLY A 392 -9.79 42.55 5.80
CA GLY A 392 -10.60 43.71 5.48
C GLY A 392 -11.63 43.99 6.57
N SER A 393 -11.80 45.28 6.84
CA SER A 393 -12.88 45.82 7.65
C SER A 393 -14.22 45.47 7.01
N ASP A 394 -15.00 44.60 7.64
CA ASP A 394 -16.44 44.64 7.49
C ASP A 394 -17.05 44.94 8.86
N GLU A 395 -17.66 46.11 8.95
CA GLU A 395 -18.42 46.59 10.09
C GLU A 395 -19.82 45.99 10.00
N GLU A 396 -20.17 45.02 10.86
CA GLU A 396 -21.51 44.84 11.45
C GLU A 396 -21.60 43.51 12.23
N GLU A 397 -21.17 43.51 13.50
CA GLU A 397 -21.76 42.62 14.52
C GLU A 397 -21.51 43.18 15.93
N ASP A 398 -22.42 44.04 16.41
CA ASP A 398 -22.51 44.45 17.82
C ASP A 398 -23.34 43.40 18.57
N GLY A 399 -22.77 42.19 18.69
CA GLY A 399 -23.24 41.12 19.56
C GLY A 399 -22.27 41.04 20.74
N GLY A 400 -22.74 41.35 21.95
CA GLY A 400 -21.93 41.43 23.16
C GLY A 400 -21.06 40.17 23.34
N VAL A 401 -19.74 40.34 23.19
CA VAL A 401 -18.75 39.36 23.63
C VAL A 401 -18.78 39.36 25.17
N SER A 402 -19.73 38.60 25.75
CA SER A 402 -19.53 38.07 27.08
C SER A 402 -18.32 37.13 26.95
N THR A 403 -17.15 37.65 27.28
CA THR A 403 -16.01 36.82 27.62
C THR A 403 -16.49 35.91 28.75
N THR A 404 -16.78 34.64 28.45
CA THR A 404 -16.83 33.59 29.45
C THR A 404 -15.40 33.40 29.95
N LEU A 405 -14.92 34.39 30.70
CA LEU A 405 -13.91 34.14 31.70
C LEU A 405 -14.53 33.08 32.59
N ILE A 406 -13.99 31.87 32.53
CA ILE A 406 -14.27 30.83 33.51
C ILE A 406 -13.70 31.37 34.84
N SER A 407 -14.47 32.22 35.52
CA SER A 407 -14.26 32.48 36.93
C SER A 407 -14.66 31.20 37.62
N PHE A 408 -13.68 30.46 38.14
CA PHE A 408 -13.96 29.45 39.14
C PHE A 408 -14.56 30.17 40.34
N ASP A 409 -15.89 30.19 40.42
CA ASP A 409 -16.59 30.57 41.64
C ASP A 409 -16.36 29.42 42.62
N VAL A 410 -15.24 29.51 43.35
CA VAL A 410 -15.00 28.67 44.51
C VAL A 410 -15.94 29.18 45.58
N GLU A 411 -17.18 28.68 45.55
CA GLU A 411 -18.07 28.80 46.70
C GLU A 411 -17.29 28.32 47.92
N ALA A 412 -17.01 29.25 48.84
CA ALA A 412 -16.50 28.92 50.15
C ALA A 412 -17.62 28.18 50.90
N THR A 413 -17.82 26.92 50.55
CA THR A 413 -18.61 25.99 51.33
C THR A 413 -17.91 25.86 52.68
N GLU A 414 -18.64 26.32 53.68
CA GLU A 414 -18.27 26.33 55.08
C GLU A 414 -17.71 24.96 55.47
N ALA A 415 -16.46 24.98 55.96
CA ALA A 415 -15.67 23.80 56.31
C ALA A 415 -16.46 22.84 57.21
N THR A 416 -16.93 21.73 56.63
CA THR A 416 -17.32 20.55 57.40
C THR A 416 -16.68 19.31 56.76
N ASP A 417 -15.81 18.69 57.55
CA ASP A 417 -15.13 17.40 57.37
C ASP A 417 -14.15 17.24 56.20
N ALA A 418 -12.90 17.65 56.48
CA ALA A 418 -11.73 17.15 55.77
C ALA A 418 -11.50 15.65 56.07
N PRO A 419 -11.36 14.76 55.07
CA PRO A 419 -10.82 13.42 55.29
C PRO A 419 -9.34 13.51 55.70
N PRO A 420 -8.86 12.67 56.64
CA PRO A 420 -7.47 12.69 57.08
C PRO A 420 -6.59 12.04 56.00
N GLY A 421 -6.11 12.85 55.07
CA GLY A 421 -5.27 12.40 53.98
C GLY A 421 -4.87 13.57 53.11
N GLY A 422 -3.96 14.40 53.62
CA GLY A 422 -3.42 15.54 52.89
C GLY A 422 -2.79 15.11 51.56
N LEU A 423 -3.44 15.47 50.46
CA LEU A 423 -2.87 15.60 49.12
C LEU A 423 -3.66 16.69 48.39
N TRP A 424 -3.44 17.94 48.80
CA TRP A 424 -3.69 19.09 47.95
C TRP A 424 -2.43 19.34 47.12
N SER A 425 -2.08 18.38 46.28
CA SER A 425 -1.13 18.60 45.21
C SER A 425 -1.94 19.07 44.01
N ALA A 426 -1.81 20.34 43.66
CA ALA A 426 -2.08 20.84 42.31
C ALA A 426 -1.05 20.26 41.33
N GLU A 427 -0.86 18.94 41.37
CA GLU A 427 -0.17 18.20 40.34
C GLU A 427 -1.10 18.28 39.14
N LEU A 428 -0.74 19.13 38.19
CA LEU A 428 -1.24 19.11 36.83
C LEU A 428 -1.32 17.64 36.43
N ARG A 429 -2.51 17.04 36.51
CA ARG A 429 -2.73 15.76 35.87
C ARG A 429 -2.49 16.08 34.40
N PRO A 430 -1.41 15.60 33.76
CA PRO A 430 -1.30 15.75 32.32
C PRO A 430 -2.62 15.21 31.81
N SER A 431 -3.34 16.03 31.04
CA SER A 431 -4.62 15.61 30.50
C SER A 431 -4.37 14.25 29.90
N SER A 432 -4.93 13.22 30.54
CA SER A 432 -5.07 11.92 29.97
C SER A 432 -6.11 12.09 28.87
N GLY A 433 -5.71 12.78 27.80
CA GLY A 433 -6.23 12.53 26.48
C GLY A 433 -6.12 11.02 26.24
N PRO A 434 -7.01 10.46 25.43
CA PRO A 434 -6.89 9.06 25.05
C PRO A 434 -5.45 8.88 24.53
N ASP A 435 -4.69 7.99 25.17
CA ASP A 435 -3.29 7.61 24.88
C ASP A 435 -2.21 8.10 25.87
N GLY A 436 -2.59 8.56 27.06
CA GLY A 436 -1.67 8.75 28.19
C GLY A 436 -1.13 7.42 28.78
N SER A 437 -0.25 6.74 28.05
CA SER A 437 0.72 5.68 28.45
C SER A 437 0.87 4.58 27.39
N ALA A 438 0.49 4.81 26.13
CA ALA A 438 1.09 4.02 25.07
C ALA A 438 2.56 4.44 25.03
N HIS A 439 3.48 3.54 25.34
CA HIS A 439 4.87 3.70 24.94
C HIS A 439 4.91 4.32 23.54
N LEU A 440 5.77 5.32 23.32
CA LEU A 440 6.11 5.92 22.03
C LEU A 440 6.61 4.84 21.05
N SER A 441 5.76 3.88 20.73
CA SER A 441 5.92 2.93 19.66
C SER A 441 5.86 3.79 18.43
N ALA A 442 7.02 3.94 17.78
CA ALA A 442 7.11 4.62 16.51
C ALA A 442 6.00 4.07 15.61
N GLN A 443 5.03 4.92 15.29
CA GLN A 443 3.91 4.57 14.43
C GLN A 443 4.41 4.71 12.99
N TYR A 444 4.50 3.59 12.27
CA TYR A 444 4.97 3.57 10.90
C TYR A 444 3.79 3.64 9.92
N LEU A 445 3.96 4.34 8.80
CA LEU A 445 3.03 4.29 7.68
C LEU A 445 3.09 2.89 7.03
N ASP A 446 2.02 2.12 7.20
CA ASP A 446 1.90 0.76 6.67
C ASP A 446 1.39 0.79 5.22
N THR A 447 2.32 0.80 4.26
CA THR A 447 2.04 0.78 2.82
C THR A 447 2.54 -0.53 2.20
N MET A 448 2.05 -0.91 1.02
CA MET A 448 2.61 -2.12 0.37
C MET A 448 4.12 -2.01 0.11
N LEU A 449 4.67 -0.80 -0.05
CA LEU A 449 6.10 -0.57 -0.25
C LEU A 449 6.90 -0.94 1.01
N THR A 450 6.45 -0.51 2.19
CA THR A 450 7.11 -0.85 3.46
C THR A 450 6.94 -2.32 3.84
N ARG A 451 5.84 -2.97 3.43
CA ARG A 451 5.59 -4.40 3.64
C ARG A 451 6.30 -5.31 2.66
N LEU A 452 6.80 -4.77 1.54
CA LEU A 452 7.32 -5.55 0.42
C LEU A 452 8.45 -6.52 0.82
N PRO A 453 9.47 -6.12 1.59
CA PRO A 453 10.56 -7.02 1.96
C PRO A 453 10.08 -8.21 2.78
N ALA A 454 9.15 -7.99 3.72
CA ALA A 454 8.57 -9.05 4.54
C ALA A 454 7.69 -9.99 3.72
N CYS A 455 6.88 -9.45 2.80
CA CYS A 455 6.07 -10.24 1.88
C CYS A 455 6.92 -11.17 1.00
N LEU A 456 7.97 -10.63 0.35
CA LEU A 456 8.84 -11.43 -0.51
C LEU A 456 9.67 -12.44 0.27
N ALA A 457 10.22 -12.06 1.44
CA ALA A 457 10.93 -13.01 2.29
C ALA A 457 10.02 -14.17 2.72
N SER A 458 8.76 -13.87 3.07
CA SER A 458 7.76 -14.90 3.41
C SER A 458 7.49 -15.83 2.23
N ASP A 459 7.35 -15.31 1.01
CA ASP A 459 7.18 -16.11 -0.20
C ASP A 459 8.37 -17.07 -0.39
N ILE A 460 9.60 -16.57 -0.29
CA ILE A 460 10.85 -17.35 -0.45
C ILE A 460 10.95 -18.48 0.59
N PHE A 461 10.80 -18.14 1.88
CA PHE A 461 10.88 -19.14 2.95
C PHE A 461 9.75 -20.17 2.85
N THR A 462 8.56 -19.75 2.46
CA THR A 462 7.41 -20.64 2.23
C THR A 462 7.70 -21.66 1.14
N VAL A 463 8.21 -21.20 -0.01
CA VAL A 463 8.46 -22.06 -1.16
C VAL A 463 9.56 -23.07 -0.83
N ILE A 464 10.68 -22.62 -0.26
CA ILE A 464 11.81 -23.51 0.05
C ILE A 464 11.43 -24.52 1.14
N SER A 465 10.81 -24.06 2.23
CA SER A 465 10.35 -24.96 3.30
C SER A 465 9.29 -25.94 2.79
N GLY A 466 8.39 -25.46 1.92
CA GLY A 466 7.40 -26.29 1.25
C GLY A 466 8.04 -27.39 0.40
N TYR A 467 9.09 -27.07 -0.37
CA TYR A 467 9.81 -28.07 -1.17
C TYR A 467 10.46 -29.13 -0.31
N VAL A 468 11.10 -28.75 0.80
CA VAL A 468 11.72 -29.71 1.72
C VAL A 468 10.67 -30.61 2.40
N LEU A 469 9.57 -30.02 2.88
CA LEU A 469 8.53 -30.76 3.62
C LEU A 469 7.69 -31.68 2.72
N VAL A 470 7.37 -31.24 1.51
CA VAL A 470 6.51 -31.97 0.56
C VAL A 470 7.32 -32.88 -0.37
N ALA A 471 8.66 -32.76 -0.39
CA ALA A 471 9.56 -33.52 -1.27
C ALA A 471 9.27 -35.02 -1.37
N PRO A 472 9.01 -35.77 -0.27
CA PRO A 472 8.76 -37.20 -0.35
C PRO A 472 7.48 -37.53 -1.13
N TYR A 473 6.43 -36.73 -0.94
CA TYR A 473 5.16 -36.91 -1.65
C TYR A 473 5.22 -36.39 -3.08
N GLU A 474 5.93 -35.28 -3.30
CA GLU A 474 6.29 -34.80 -4.64
C GLU A 474 6.98 -35.93 -5.41
N ALA A 475 8.10 -36.46 -4.91
CA ALA A 475 8.85 -37.54 -5.55
C ALA A 475 7.96 -38.76 -5.89
N LEU A 476 7.08 -39.19 -4.99
CA LEU A 476 6.12 -40.27 -5.24
C LEU A 476 5.24 -39.98 -6.46
N SER A 477 4.53 -38.85 -6.46
CA SER A 477 3.60 -38.44 -7.52
C SER A 477 4.31 -38.28 -8.87
N LEU A 478 5.49 -37.67 -8.85
CA LEU A 478 6.31 -37.46 -10.03
C LEU A 478 6.81 -38.77 -10.64
N ARG A 479 7.27 -39.70 -9.81
CA ARG A 479 7.69 -41.03 -10.27
C ARG A 479 6.51 -41.81 -10.84
N LEU A 480 5.33 -41.75 -10.22
CA LEU A 480 4.12 -42.38 -10.77
C LEU A 480 3.80 -41.85 -12.18
N VAL A 481 3.74 -40.53 -12.34
CA VAL A 481 3.48 -39.87 -13.64
C VAL A 481 4.55 -40.23 -14.66
N ALA A 482 5.82 -40.03 -14.32
CA ALA A 482 6.93 -40.21 -15.24
C ALA A 482 7.06 -41.67 -15.70
N ARG A 483 6.92 -42.64 -14.79
CA ARG A 483 6.98 -44.07 -15.12
C ARG A 483 5.78 -44.48 -15.98
N SER A 484 4.57 -44.04 -15.64
CA SER A 484 3.36 -44.31 -16.42
C SER A 484 3.51 -43.79 -17.85
N TYR A 485 3.88 -42.51 -17.99
CA TYR A 485 4.01 -41.86 -19.29
C TYR A 485 5.14 -42.47 -20.14
N ARG A 486 6.30 -42.81 -19.55
CA ARG A 486 7.40 -43.46 -20.30
C ARG A 486 7.04 -44.87 -20.75
N ARG A 487 6.41 -45.69 -19.89
CA ARG A 487 5.94 -47.03 -20.30
C ARG A 487 5.02 -46.95 -21.50
N ARG A 488 4.08 -46.01 -21.46
CA ARG A 488 3.15 -45.75 -22.56
C ARG A 488 3.86 -45.37 -23.86
N MET A 489 4.90 -44.53 -23.77
CA MET A 489 5.70 -44.11 -24.92
C MET A 489 6.72 -45.16 -25.39
N GLY A 490 6.74 -46.37 -24.79
CA GLY A 490 7.74 -47.39 -25.09
C GLY A 490 9.16 -47.02 -24.67
N LEU A 491 9.30 -46.04 -23.77
CA LEU A 491 10.59 -45.58 -23.26
C LEU A 491 11.02 -46.42 -22.05
N PRO A 492 12.34 -46.65 -21.86
CA PRO A 492 12.84 -47.36 -20.70
C PRO A 492 12.54 -46.62 -19.39
N VAL A 493 12.46 -47.36 -18.28
CA VAL A 493 12.10 -46.82 -16.95
C VAL A 493 13.11 -47.20 -15.86
N PHE A 494 14.17 -47.93 -16.23
CA PHE A 494 15.18 -48.45 -15.28
C PHE A 494 16.01 -47.36 -14.59
N ASP A 495 16.07 -46.17 -15.20
CA ASP A 495 16.76 -44.98 -14.71
C ASP A 495 15.93 -44.18 -13.69
N ILE A 496 14.62 -44.45 -13.57
CA ILE A 496 13.73 -43.80 -12.61
C ILE A 496 13.71 -44.61 -11.30
N HIS A 497 13.72 -43.92 -10.16
CA HIS A 497 13.51 -44.54 -8.85
C HIS A 497 12.16 -45.29 -8.76
N ASP A 498 12.04 -46.22 -7.82
CA ASP A 498 10.78 -46.94 -7.64
C ASP A 498 9.74 -46.05 -6.94
N VAL A 499 8.47 -46.48 -6.99
CA VAL A 499 7.30 -45.73 -6.51
C VAL A 499 7.24 -45.66 -4.97
N GLY A 500 8.29 -46.03 -4.25
CA GLY A 500 8.36 -45.84 -2.80
C GLY A 500 8.62 -44.38 -2.45
N ILE A 501 7.95 -43.86 -1.41
CA ILE A 501 8.15 -42.50 -0.86
C ILE A 501 9.63 -42.25 -0.54
N PHE A 502 10.28 -43.24 0.06
CA PHE A 502 11.70 -43.17 0.43
C PHE A 502 12.62 -43.93 -0.55
N SER A 503 12.10 -44.40 -1.69
CA SER A 503 12.93 -45.05 -2.69
C SER A 503 13.96 -44.06 -3.23
N GLY A 504 15.21 -44.50 -3.38
CA GLY A 504 16.27 -43.65 -3.94
C GLY A 504 16.87 -42.62 -3.00
N ILE A 505 16.49 -42.60 -1.72
CA ILE A 505 17.15 -41.73 -0.74
C ILE A 505 18.54 -42.30 -0.46
N THR A 506 19.54 -41.70 -1.09
CA THR A 506 20.94 -41.87 -0.75
C THR A 506 21.43 -40.61 -0.05
N LEU A 507 22.47 -40.71 0.79
CA LEU A 507 23.05 -39.53 1.44
C LEU A 507 23.53 -38.50 0.39
N LYS A 508 24.03 -38.98 -0.75
CA LYS A 508 24.42 -38.15 -1.89
C LYS A 508 23.22 -37.46 -2.54
N GLY A 509 22.14 -38.19 -2.81
CA GLY A 509 20.91 -37.62 -3.37
C GLY A 509 20.30 -36.57 -2.44
N LEU A 510 20.30 -36.82 -1.13
CA LEU A 510 19.88 -35.84 -0.12
C LEU A 510 20.79 -34.61 -0.13
N THR A 511 22.11 -34.79 -0.21
CA THR A 511 23.08 -33.68 -0.29
C THR A 511 22.88 -32.86 -1.57
N ASN A 512 22.63 -33.50 -2.71
CA ASN A 512 22.36 -32.82 -3.97
C ASN A 512 21.05 -32.03 -3.92
N PHE A 513 20.00 -32.63 -3.33
CA PHE A 513 18.72 -31.98 -3.13
C PHE A 513 18.84 -30.75 -2.23
N LEU A 514 19.44 -30.90 -1.04
CA LEU A 514 19.64 -29.78 -0.11
C LEU A 514 20.59 -28.72 -0.66
N GLY A 515 21.65 -29.12 -1.37
CA GLY A 515 22.57 -28.19 -2.04
C GLY A 515 21.85 -27.37 -3.12
N LEU A 516 20.90 -27.98 -3.84
CA LEU A 516 20.09 -27.27 -4.83
C LEU A 516 19.07 -26.33 -4.19
N GLU A 517 18.43 -26.71 -3.09
CA GLU A 517 17.56 -25.81 -2.33
C GLU A 517 18.34 -24.67 -1.66
N PHE A 518 19.59 -24.91 -1.27
CA PHE A 518 20.47 -23.83 -0.80
C PHE A 518 20.82 -22.87 -1.94
N LEU A 519 21.14 -23.39 -3.14
CA LEU A 519 21.37 -22.54 -4.32
C LEU A 519 20.11 -21.73 -4.67
N HIS A 520 18.93 -22.34 -4.57
CA HIS A 520 17.64 -21.66 -4.71
C HIS A 520 17.52 -20.52 -3.69
N LEU A 521 17.79 -20.77 -2.41
CA LEU A 521 17.76 -19.75 -1.35
C LEU A 521 18.72 -18.59 -1.65
N VAL A 522 19.93 -18.88 -2.12
CA VAL A 522 20.92 -17.84 -2.48
C VAL A 522 20.39 -16.98 -3.62
N VAL A 523 19.94 -17.59 -4.73
CA VAL A 523 19.39 -16.83 -5.87
C VAL A 523 18.17 -16.01 -5.45
N ALA A 524 17.24 -16.61 -4.69
CA ALA A 524 16.07 -15.91 -4.20
C ALA A 524 16.44 -14.75 -3.24
N GLY A 525 17.45 -14.94 -2.39
CA GLY A 525 17.98 -13.93 -1.49
C GLY A 525 18.58 -12.72 -2.22
N GLU A 526 19.35 -12.94 -3.28
CA GLU A 526 19.88 -11.87 -4.13
C GLU A 526 18.75 -11.09 -4.83
N LEU A 527 17.76 -11.80 -5.36
CA LEU A 527 16.59 -11.16 -5.98
C LEU A 527 15.77 -10.37 -4.95
N TRP A 528 15.59 -10.90 -3.75
CA TRP A 528 14.96 -10.20 -2.64
C TRP A 528 15.73 -8.92 -2.26
N ALA A 529 17.05 -8.99 -2.16
CA ALA A 529 17.90 -7.84 -1.85
C ALA A 529 17.78 -6.76 -2.93
N LEU A 530 17.80 -7.15 -4.22
CA LEU A 530 17.62 -6.24 -5.34
C LEU A 530 16.27 -5.53 -5.30
N VAL A 531 15.17 -6.26 -5.10
CA VAL A 531 13.82 -5.65 -5.08
C VAL A 531 13.63 -4.81 -3.82
N THR A 532 14.21 -5.22 -2.69
CA THR A 532 14.21 -4.42 -1.46
C THR A 532 14.99 -3.12 -1.65
N GLY A 533 16.15 -3.16 -2.31
CA GLY A 533 16.90 -1.96 -2.68
C GLY A 533 16.10 -1.02 -3.58
N LEU A 534 15.43 -1.56 -4.61
CA LEU A 534 14.51 -0.77 -5.44
C LEU A 534 13.35 -0.19 -4.63
N SER A 535 12.80 -0.95 -3.69
CA SER A 535 11.73 -0.48 -2.81
C SER A 535 12.17 0.70 -1.95
N GLN A 536 13.40 0.69 -1.45
CA GLN A 536 13.98 1.81 -0.72
C GLN A 536 14.23 3.02 -1.63
N TRP A 537 14.66 2.78 -2.87
CA TRP A 537 14.86 3.85 -3.87
C TRP A 537 13.55 4.57 -4.22
N PHE A 538 12.43 3.84 -4.31
CA PHE A 538 11.13 4.43 -4.62
C PHE A 538 10.36 4.92 -3.37
N HIS A 539 10.91 4.71 -2.18
CA HIS A 539 10.32 5.25 -0.97
C HIS A 539 10.54 6.76 -0.94
N LEU A 540 9.46 7.51 -0.77
CA LEU A 540 9.49 8.97 -0.66
C LEU A 540 9.19 9.33 0.78
N THR A 541 9.97 10.22 1.37
CA THR A 541 9.62 10.79 2.67
C THR A 541 8.44 11.74 2.55
N GLU A 542 7.77 12.05 3.66
CA GLU A 542 6.65 13.00 3.67
C GLU A 542 7.09 14.39 3.17
N GLU A 543 8.32 14.79 3.47
CA GLU A 543 8.91 16.06 3.02
C GLU A 543 9.15 16.07 1.51
N GLU A 544 9.74 15.00 0.97
CA GLU A 544 9.93 14.83 -0.47
C GLU A 544 8.60 14.78 -1.23
N TRP A 545 7.58 14.16 -0.65
CA TRP A 545 6.24 14.14 -1.23
C TRP A 545 5.60 15.53 -1.26
N LYS A 546 5.77 16.32 -0.18
CA LYS A 546 5.31 17.72 -0.15
C LYS A 546 5.99 18.54 -1.23
N LEU A 547 7.32 18.44 -1.32
CA LEU A 547 8.10 19.12 -2.38
C LEU A 547 7.64 18.68 -3.77
N PHE A 548 7.40 17.38 -3.98
CA PHE A 548 6.92 16.85 -5.25
C PHE A 548 5.53 17.40 -5.62
N ASN A 549 4.60 17.51 -4.66
CA ASN A 549 3.29 18.12 -4.92
C ASN A 549 3.40 19.61 -5.20
N GLU A 550 4.26 20.35 -4.49
CA GLU A 550 4.48 21.77 -4.73
C GLU A 550 5.00 22.00 -6.16
N LEU A 551 5.97 21.20 -6.62
CA LEU A 551 6.48 21.25 -7.99
C LEU A 551 5.40 20.88 -9.02
N ASP A 552 4.63 19.82 -8.81
CA ASP A 552 3.53 19.43 -9.73
C ASP A 552 2.45 20.51 -9.80
N GLU A 553 2.16 21.20 -8.69
CA GLU A 553 1.25 22.35 -8.68
C GLU A 553 1.82 23.56 -9.43
N GLU A 554 3.11 23.85 -9.29
CA GLU A 554 3.77 24.93 -10.03
C GLU A 554 3.77 24.67 -11.54
N ASP A 555 4.08 23.44 -11.95
CA ASP A 555 4.03 23.02 -13.35
C ASP A 555 2.62 23.15 -13.93
N ARG A 556 1.60 22.71 -13.19
CA ARG A 556 0.20 22.88 -13.61
C ARG A 556 -0.20 24.35 -13.74
N ARG A 557 0.22 25.21 -12.80
CA ARG A 557 -0.02 26.66 -12.89
C ARG A 557 0.74 27.28 -14.07
N ALA A 558 1.92 26.76 -14.42
CA ALA A 558 2.65 27.19 -15.61
C ALA A 558 1.94 26.76 -16.91
N GLU A 559 1.46 25.52 -17.00
CA GLU A 559 0.67 25.03 -18.14
C GLU A 559 -0.64 25.82 -18.31
N GLU A 560 -1.34 26.13 -17.23
CA GLU A 560 -2.57 26.94 -17.27
C GLU A 560 -2.30 28.38 -17.73
N ARG A 561 -1.20 28.99 -17.29
CA ARG A 561 -0.78 30.32 -17.78
C ARG A 561 -0.49 30.29 -19.28
N GLN A 562 0.24 29.28 -19.77
CA GLN A 562 0.51 29.12 -21.20
C GLN A 562 -0.79 28.96 -22.00
N GLN A 563 -1.73 28.13 -21.52
CA GLN A 563 -3.02 27.96 -22.18
C GLN A 563 -3.85 29.26 -22.20
N GLN A 564 -3.81 30.05 -21.13
CA GLN A 564 -4.49 31.35 -21.09
C GLN A 564 -3.84 32.36 -22.05
N GLU A 565 -2.51 32.37 -22.16
CA GLU A 565 -1.78 33.19 -23.13
C GLU A 565 -2.13 32.79 -24.56
N GLU A 566 -2.09 31.49 -24.89
CA GLU A 566 -2.49 30.99 -26.21
C GLU A 566 -3.96 31.34 -26.53
N GLN A 567 -4.86 31.22 -25.55
CA GLN A 567 -6.26 31.61 -25.74
C GLN A 567 -6.42 33.11 -25.95
N ARG A 568 -5.65 33.95 -25.23
CA ARG A 568 -5.64 35.40 -25.42
C ARG A 568 -5.10 35.79 -26.80
N GLU A 569 -4.02 35.16 -27.25
CA GLU A 569 -3.46 35.38 -28.58
C GLU A 569 -4.44 34.97 -29.68
N GLN A 570 -5.11 33.82 -29.53
CA GLN A 570 -6.15 33.38 -30.46
C GLN A 570 -7.36 34.33 -30.48
N ALA A 571 -7.78 34.84 -29.33
CA ALA A 571 -8.86 35.82 -29.24
C ALA A 571 -8.48 37.13 -29.95
N GLN A 572 -7.26 37.64 -29.72
CA GLN A 572 -6.75 38.84 -30.40
C GLN A 572 -6.61 38.62 -31.91
N ALA A 573 -6.15 37.45 -32.35
CA ALA A 573 -6.07 37.11 -33.77
C ALA A 573 -7.45 37.13 -34.43
N ARG A 574 -8.47 36.54 -33.78
CA ARG A 574 -9.86 36.57 -34.25
C ARG A 574 -10.44 37.98 -34.29
N GLU A 575 -10.10 38.84 -33.33
CA GLU A 575 -10.50 40.25 -33.36
C GLU A 575 -9.86 40.99 -34.53
N ARG A 576 -8.56 40.80 -34.77
CA ARG A 576 -7.86 41.40 -35.93
C ARG A 576 -8.45 40.93 -37.27
N GLU A 577 -8.83 39.66 -37.38
CA GLU A 577 -9.53 39.15 -38.57
C GLU A 577 -10.92 39.77 -38.74
N ARG A 578 -11.63 40.07 -37.63
CA ARG A 578 -12.92 40.78 -37.67
C ARG A 578 -12.76 42.24 -38.07
N GLU A 579 -11.69 42.90 -37.69
CA GLU A 579 -11.42 44.30 -38.09
C GLU A 579 -11.00 44.43 -39.57
N GLN A 580 -10.49 43.36 -40.17
CA GLN A 580 -10.05 43.36 -41.58
C GLN A 580 -11.16 43.00 -42.59
N ASN A 581 -12.25 42.39 -42.13
CA ASN A 581 -13.43 42.06 -42.94
C ASN A 581 -14.49 43.15 -42.81
#